data_AF-A0AA95F960-F1
#
_entry.id   AF-A0AA95F960-F1
#
_cell.length_a   1.000
_cell.length_b   1.000
_cell.length_c   1.000
_cell.angle_alpha   90.00
_cell.angle_beta   90.00
_cell.angle_gamma   90.00
#
_symmetry.space_group_name_H-M   'P 1'
#
loop_
_entity.id
_entity.type
_entity.pdbx_description
1 polymer ?
#
loop_
_entity_poly.entity_id
_entity_poly.type
_entity_poly.pdbx_seq_one_letter_code
_entity_poly.pdbx_strand_id
1 'polypeptide(L)' 'MTSLHTLPIPRIPIPRIPIPAPAHEHAWQVESRHRTSEGTLLYVRCAGCGIRRLDLQGHPQTPPAALSSEIGDALLS' A
#
# COMPACT_ATOMS: atom_id res chain seq x y z
N MET A 1 14.92 4.06 -42.00
CA MET A 1 14.68 5.46 -41.56
C MET A 1 14.39 5.45 -40.07
N THR A 2 15.42 5.49 -39.22
CA THR A 2 15.28 5.59 -37.77
C THR A 2 15.28 7.06 -37.38
N SER A 3 14.16 7.58 -36.87
CA SER A 3 14.08 8.97 -36.38
C SER A 3 14.94 9.12 -35.12
N LEU A 4 16.01 9.91 -35.21
CA LEU A 4 17.02 10.13 -34.16
C LEU A 4 16.60 11.17 -33.10
N HIS A 5 15.32 11.58 -33.04
CA HIS A 5 14.90 12.73 -32.24
C HIS A 5 14.12 12.41 -30.95
N THR A 6 14.09 11.15 -30.51
CA THR A 6 13.46 10.81 -29.23
C THR A 6 14.54 10.49 -28.20
N LEU A 7 15.03 11.52 -27.52
CA LEU A 7 15.88 11.32 -26.35
C LEU A 7 15.03 10.70 -25.22
N PRO A 8 15.44 9.57 -24.60
CA PRO A 8 14.68 8.98 -23.51
C PRO A 8 14.66 9.92 -22.31
N ILE A 9 13.49 10.11 -21.71
CA ILE A 9 13.34 10.92 -20.49
C ILE A 9 14.17 10.25 -19.37
N PRO A 10 15.11 10.96 -18.74
CA PRO A 10 15.86 10.41 -17.62
C PRO A 10 14.89 10.15 -16.46
N ARG A 11 14.75 8.88 -16.08
CA ARG A 11 14.02 8.48 -14.88
C ARG A 11 14.88 8.77 -13.66
N ILE A 12 14.83 10.01 -13.17
CA ILE A 12 15.40 10.38 -11.88
C ILE A 12 14.52 9.74 -10.80
N PRO A 13 15.00 8.79 -9.98
CA PRO A 13 14.21 8.25 -8.88
C PRO A 13 14.05 9.36 -7.85
N ILE A 14 12.83 9.86 -7.68
CA ILE A 14 12.53 10.76 -6.57
C ILE A 14 12.64 9.93 -5.29
N PRO A 15 13.54 10.26 -4.35
CA PRO A 15 13.62 9.53 -3.09
C PRO A 15 12.31 9.76 -2.32
N ARG A 16 11.48 8.71 -2.23
CA ARG A 16 10.36 8.69 -1.29
C ARG A 16 10.95 8.57 0.11
N ILE A 17 11.01 9.67 0.84
CA ILE A 17 11.32 9.65 2.27
C ILE A 17 10.09 9.04 2.95
N PRO A 18 10.19 7.85 3.58
CA PRO A 18 9.09 7.30 4.36
C PRO A 18 8.92 8.22 5.56
N ILE A 19 7.76 8.87 5.68
CA ILE A 19 7.40 9.56 6.92
C ILE A 19 7.27 8.45 7.96
N PRO A 20 8.07 8.45 9.04
CA PRO A 20 7.99 7.41 10.04
C PRO A 20 6.58 7.39 10.61
N ALA A 21 5.90 6.25 10.43
CA ALA A 21 4.68 5.94 11.11
C ALA A 21 4.89 6.16 12.62
N PRO A 22 3.96 6.82 13.34
CA PRO A 22 4.05 6.83 14.80
C PRO A 22 4.11 5.38 15.28
N ALA A 23 5.16 5.02 16.04
CA ALA A 23 5.36 3.66 16.54
C ALA A 23 4.35 3.36 17.66
N HIS A 24 3.15 2.94 17.27
CA HIS A 24 2.10 2.49 18.17
C HIS A 24 1.49 1.19 17.63
N GLU A 25 0.83 0.43 18.50
CA GLU A 25 0.06 -0.72 18.07
C GLU A 25 -1.13 -0.25 17.22
N HIS A 26 -1.17 -0.67 15.96
CA HIS A 26 -2.17 -0.22 15.02
C HIS A 26 -3.53 -0.90 15.26
N ALA A 27 -4.56 -0.08 15.42
CA ALA A 27 -5.95 -0.52 15.44
C ALA A 27 -6.50 -0.64 14.00
N TRP A 28 -6.23 -1.76 13.34
CA TRP A 28 -6.62 -2.00 11.94
C TRP A 28 -8.13 -2.16 11.75
N GLN A 29 -8.69 -1.41 10.82
CA GLN A 29 -10.08 -1.50 10.40
C GLN A 29 -10.17 -1.76 8.89
N VAL A 30 -11.06 -2.65 8.48
CA VAL A 30 -11.27 -2.97 7.06
C VAL A 30 -12.14 -1.88 6.41
N GLU A 31 -11.60 -1.19 5.41
CA GLU A 31 -12.32 -0.20 4.59
C GLU A 31 -13.07 -0.87 3.44
N SER A 32 -12.43 -1.83 2.77
CA SER A 32 -13.04 -2.58 1.67
C SER A 32 -12.53 -4.01 1.58
N ARG A 33 -13.29 -4.84 0.87
CA ARG A 33 -13.01 -6.26 0.66
C ARG A 33 -13.19 -6.62 -0.80
N HIS A 34 -12.21 -7.29 -1.38
CA HIS A 34 -12.24 -7.67 -2.79
C HIS A 34 -11.85 -9.14 -2.94
N ARG A 35 -12.72 -9.94 -3.54
CA ARG A 35 -12.41 -11.34 -3.85
C ARG A 35 -11.49 -11.41 -5.07
N THR A 36 -10.42 -12.19 -4.96
CA THR A 36 -9.49 -12.53 -6.03
C THR A 36 -9.36 -14.06 -6.10
N SER A 37 -8.59 -14.57 -7.06
CA SER A 37 -8.26 -16.01 -7.14
C SER A 37 -7.37 -16.49 -5.99
N GLU A 38 -6.64 -15.57 -5.34
CA GLU A 38 -5.71 -15.88 -4.24
C GLU A 38 -6.41 -15.87 -2.87
N GLY A 39 -7.62 -15.31 -2.79
CA GLY A 39 -8.37 -15.18 -1.55
C GLY A 39 -9.18 -13.89 -1.52
N THR A 40 -9.40 -13.32 -0.34
CA THR A 40 -10.01 -11.99 -0.20
C THR A 40 -8.95 -10.99 0.22
N LEU A 41 -8.73 -9.98 -0.60
CA LEU A 41 -7.91 -8.82 -0.24
C LEU A 41 -8.74 -7.88 0.63
N LEU A 42 -8.17 -7.49 1.76
CA LEU A 42 -8.72 -6.54 2.71
C LEU A 42 -7.87 -5.27 2.63
N TYR A 43 -8.50 -4.17 2.25
CA TYR A 43 -7.89 -2.86 2.37
C TYR A 43 -8.13 -2.39 3.79
N VAL A 44 -7.07 -2.28 4.59
CA VAL A 44 -7.17 -1.90 5.99
C VAL A 44 -6.52 -0.56 6.25
N ARG A 45 -7.12 0.23 7.14
CA ARG A 45 -6.61 1.50 7.63
C ARG A 45 -6.52 1.47 9.15
N CYS A 46 -5.44 2.01 9.70
CA CYS A 46 -5.33 2.20 11.14
C CYS A 46 -6.24 3.36 11.58
N ALA A 47 -7.10 3.12 12.57
CA ALA A 47 -8.00 4.13 13.11
C ALA A 47 -7.24 5.30 13.79
N GLY A 48 -6.06 5.04 14.35
CA GLY A 48 -5.27 6.03 15.08
C GLY A 48 -4.44 6.96 14.19
N CYS A 49 -3.66 6.42 13.25
CA CYS A 49 -2.73 7.21 12.42
C CYS A 49 -3.11 7.30 10.94
N GLY A 50 -4.13 6.57 10.48
CA GLY A 50 -4.57 6.59 9.09
C GLY A 50 -3.66 5.89 8.08
N ILE A 51 -2.60 5.22 8.54
CA ILE A 51 -1.79 4.33 7.70
C ILE A 51 -2.66 3.26 7.09
N ARG A 52 -2.35 2.89 5.84
CA ARG A 52 -3.04 1.84 5.11
C ARG A 52 -2.09 0.71 4.79
N ARG A 53 -2.63 -0.50 4.75
CA ARG A 53 -1.96 -1.68 4.19
C ARG A 53 -3.01 -2.62 3.58
N LEU A 54 -2.52 -3.62 2.86
CA LEU A 54 -3.34 -4.71 2.35
C LEU A 54 -3.08 -5.95 3.18
N ASP A 55 -4.16 -6.60 3.60
CA ASP A 55 -4.12 -7.91 4.22
C ASP A 55 -4.78 -8.93 3.28
N LEU A 56 -4.21 -10.14 3.19
CA LEU A 56 -4.78 -11.26 2.43
C LEU A 56 -5.43 -12.25 3.39
N GLN A 57 -6.72 -12.52 3.17
CA GLN A 57 -7.44 -13.62 3.79
C GLN A 57 -7.53 -14.79 2.81
N GLY A 58 -6.61 -15.75 2.93
CA GLY A 58 -6.56 -16.94 2.08
C GLY A 58 -7.73 -17.91 2.34
N HIS A 59 -8.17 -18.04 3.60
CA HIS A 59 -9.33 -18.85 3.98
C HIS A 59 -10.21 -18.13 5.02
N PRO A 60 -11.54 -18.29 5.02
CA PRO A 60 -12.42 -17.58 5.95
C PRO A 60 -12.17 -17.87 7.43
N GLN A 61 -11.59 -19.03 7.74
CA GLN A 61 -11.29 -19.46 9.13
C GLN A 61 -9.87 -19.12 9.56
N THR A 62 -9.02 -18.60 8.68
CA THR A 62 -7.67 -18.16 9.01
C THR A 62 -7.66 -16.64 9.19
N PRO A 63 -6.90 -16.12 10.18
CA PRO A 63 -6.71 -14.68 10.32
C PRO A 63 -6.03 -14.13 9.05
N PRO A 64 -6.42 -12.93 8.58
CA PRO A 64 -5.76 -12.28 7.46
C PRO A 64 -4.29 -11.96 7.79
N ALA A 65 -3.41 -12.08 6.80
CA ALA A 65 -1.99 -11.76 6.93
C ALA A 65 -1.64 -10.48 6.16
N ALA A 66 -0.74 -9.65 6.70
CA ALA A 66 -0.28 -8.47 5.99
C ALA A 66 0.46 -8.87 4.70
N LEU A 67 -0.03 -8.37 3.56
CA LEU A 67 0.51 -8.62 2.23
C LEU A 67 1.36 -7.44 1.73
N SER A 68 1.07 -6.22 2.21
CA SER A 68 1.74 -4.99 1.78
C SER A 68 2.42 -4.28 2.95
N SER A 69 3.45 -3.50 2.63
CA SER A 69 4.03 -2.54 3.55
C SER A 69 3.03 -1.45 3.95
N GLU A 70 3.22 -0.91 5.14
CA GLU A 70 2.46 0.23 5.63
C GLU A 70 2.77 1.50 4.82
N ILE A 71 1.71 2.13 4.31
CA ILE A 71 1.80 3.37 3.53
C ILE A 71 0.98 4.44 4.26
N GLY A 72 1.66 5.50 4.68
CA GLY A 72 1.03 6.71 5.19
C GLY A 72 0.40 7.52 4.06
N ASP A 73 -0.71 8.21 4.37
CA ASP A 73 -1.27 9.21 3.48
C ASP A 73 -0.32 10.41 3.44
N ALA A 74 0.55 10.47 2.43
CA ALA A 74 1.38 11.63 2.20
C ALA A 74 0.51 12.74 1.63
N LEU A 75 -0.31 13.36 2.48
CA LEU A 75 -0.92 14.64 2.17
C LEU A 75 0.23 15.63 2.02
N LEU A 76 0.56 15.93 0.76
CA LEU A 76 1.21 17.17 0.36
C LEU A 76 0.35 18.31 0.94
N SER A 77 0.80 18.89 2.06
CA SER A 77 0.29 20.16 2.57
C SER A 77 1.05 21.30 1.89
#